data_AF-A0A1Q7YM02-F1
#
_entry.id   AF-A0A1Q7YM02-F1
#
_cell.length_a   1.000
_cell.length_b   1.000
_cell.length_c   1.000
_cell.angle_alpha   90.00
_cell.angle_beta   90.00
_cell.angle_gamma   90.00
#
_symmetry.space_group_name_H-M   'P 1'
#
loop_
_entity.id
_entity.type
_entity.pdbx_description
1 polymer ?
#
loop_
_entity_poly.entity_id
_entity_poly.type
_entity_poly.pdbx_seq_one_letter_code
_entity_poly.pdbx_strand_id
1 'polypeptide(L)'
;MPQTLAEFDWQQLKESGKLLGGVPLNLDGRTVLKIENTNDAPLQLTIFKIEKPSIQSATYVVLGEIKYDNVQGSGYLEMWNYFPPLAPGLPEGQYFSRTLGMDGSGPMSRISGTSSWRPFSLPFDRTETTNLPTRLEINIFLPGRGVVWLGPPRLMP
;
A
#
# COMPACT_ATOMS: atom_id res chain seq x y z
N MET A 1 0.32 -13.70 19.65
CA MET A 1 0.13 -12.46 18.86
C MET A 1 0.22 -12.84 17.39
N PRO A 2 -0.57 -12.24 16.48
CA PRO A 2 -0.38 -12.50 15.05
C PRO A 2 1.04 -12.10 14.65
N GLN A 3 1.69 -12.94 13.85
CA GLN A 3 3.08 -12.78 13.47
C GLN A 3 3.22 -11.63 12.46
N THR A 4 4.04 -10.62 12.76
CA THR A 4 4.45 -9.62 11.77
C THR A 4 5.63 -10.18 10.97
N LEU A 5 5.52 -10.22 9.65
CA LEU A 5 6.60 -10.65 8.76
C LEU A 5 7.61 -9.53 8.53
N ALA A 6 7.14 -8.29 8.40
CA ALA A 6 7.95 -7.09 8.28
C ALA A 6 7.17 -5.84 8.71
N GLU A 7 7.88 -4.85 9.19
CA GLU A 7 7.38 -3.49 9.43
C GLU A 7 8.26 -2.50 8.66
N PHE A 8 7.64 -1.48 8.07
CA PHE A 8 8.34 -0.57 7.16
C PHE A 8 8.34 0.84 7.76
N ASP A 9 9.48 1.24 8.31
CA ASP A 9 9.69 2.61 8.77
C ASP A 9 9.98 3.55 7.59
N TRP A 10 9.23 4.65 7.50
CA TRP A 10 9.33 5.58 6.38
C TRP A 10 10.66 6.32 6.32
N GLN A 11 11.25 6.63 7.47
CA GLN A 11 12.51 7.33 7.56
C GLN A 11 13.65 6.41 7.12
N GLN A 12 13.65 5.15 7.58
CA GLN A 12 14.59 4.12 7.16
C GLN A 12 14.46 3.80 5.66
N LEU A 13 13.24 3.73 5.11
CA LEU A 13 13.03 3.54 3.68
C LEU A 13 13.62 4.69 2.86
N LYS A 14 13.48 5.94 3.33
CA LYS A 14 14.09 7.11 2.68
C LYS A 14 15.62 7.06 2.74
N GLU A 15 16.19 6.81 3.93
CA GLU A 15 17.64 6.77 4.14
C GLU A 15 18.33 5.65 3.35
N SER A 16 17.63 4.54 3.13
CA SER A 16 18.11 3.42 2.31
C SER A 16 17.82 3.56 0.81
N GLY A 17 17.22 4.67 0.36
CA GLY A 17 16.86 4.90 -1.04
C GLY A 17 15.75 4.00 -1.58
N LYS A 18 14.97 3.36 -0.70
CA LYS A 18 13.88 2.43 -1.04
C LYS A 18 12.50 3.09 -1.08
N LEU A 19 12.39 4.31 -0.55
CA LEU A 19 11.20 5.14 -0.70
C LEU A 19 11.19 5.78 -2.10
N LEU A 20 10.18 5.45 -2.89
CA LEU A 20 10.03 5.90 -4.27
C LEU A 20 9.06 7.08 -4.39
N GLY A 21 8.22 7.30 -3.39
CA GLY A 21 7.20 8.34 -3.42
C GLY A 21 6.75 8.81 -2.04
N GLY A 22 6.39 10.09 -1.96
CA GLY A 22 5.97 10.75 -0.72
C GLY A 22 7.13 11.33 0.09
N VAL A 23 6.80 12.01 1.19
CA VAL A 23 7.77 12.66 2.07
C VAL A 23 7.52 12.23 3.51
N PRO A 24 8.48 11.53 4.16
CA PRO A 24 8.39 11.24 5.59
C PRO A 24 8.44 12.53 6.40
N LEU A 25 7.58 12.65 7.39
CA LEU A 25 7.57 13.74 8.35
C LEU A 25 7.10 13.25 9.72
N ASN A 26 7.37 14.04 10.76
CA ASN A 26 6.79 13.81 12.08
C ASN A 26 5.44 14.56 12.17
N LEU A 27 4.38 13.84 12.49
CA LEU A 27 3.06 14.40 12.79
C LEU A 27 2.66 13.90 14.18
N ASP A 28 2.50 14.82 15.14
CA ASP A 28 2.09 14.52 16.51
C ASP A 28 2.93 13.43 17.20
N GLY A 29 4.25 13.44 16.98
CA GLY A 29 5.18 12.47 17.57
C GLY A 29 5.29 11.16 16.80
N ARG A 30 4.57 10.99 15.68
CA ARG A 30 4.60 9.80 14.82
C ARG A 30 5.27 10.09 13.49
N THR A 31 6.19 9.21 13.06
CA THR A 31 6.69 9.23 11.67
C THR A 31 5.60 8.75 10.72
N VAL A 32 5.21 9.61 9.78
CA VAL A 32 4.19 9.34 8.76
C VAL A 32 4.72 9.71 7.39
N LEU A 33 4.19 9.09 6.35
CA LEU A 33 4.46 9.47 4.97
C LEU A 33 3.37 10.41 4.47
N LYS A 34 3.73 11.64 4.13
CA LYS A 34 2.84 12.60 3.47
C LYS A 34 2.90 12.42 1.95
N ILE A 35 1.74 12.34 1.32
CA ILE A 35 1.56 12.34 -0.13
C ILE A 35 0.51 13.41 -0.43
N GLU A 36 0.82 14.31 -1.35
CA GLU A 36 -0.03 15.45 -1.68
C GLU A 36 -0.16 15.57 -3.19
N ASN A 37 -1.40 15.65 -3.67
CA ASN A 37 -1.68 16.06 -5.04
C ASN A 37 -2.21 17.50 -5.00
N THR A 38 -1.46 18.42 -5.61
CA THR A 38 -1.85 19.83 -5.72
C THR A 38 -2.61 20.14 -7.00
N ASN A 39 -2.70 19.18 -7.93
CA ASN A 39 -3.25 19.36 -9.27
C ASN A 39 -4.65 18.74 -9.38
N ASP A 40 -5.45 19.24 -10.32
CA ASP A 40 -6.73 18.62 -10.70
C ASP A 40 -6.56 17.37 -11.57
N ALA A 41 -5.32 17.06 -11.97
CA ALA A 41 -4.99 15.84 -12.71
C ALA A 41 -4.68 14.68 -11.74
N PRO A 42 -4.91 13.42 -12.17
CA PRO A 42 -4.59 12.27 -11.34
C PRO A 42 -3.11 12.16 -10.99
N LEU A 43 -2.82 11.80 -9.74
CA LEU A 43 -1.51 11.37 -9.26
C LEU A 43 -1.54 9.85 -9.08
N GLN A 44 -0.60 9.16 -9.76
CA GLN A 44 -0.30 7.75 -9.50
C GLN A 44 1.16 7.65 -9.07
N LEU A 45 1.40 6.98 -7.94
CA LEU A 45 2.71 6.94 -7.31
C LEU A 45 2.98 5.56 -6.72
N THR A 46 4.10 4.96 -7.10
CA THR A 46 4.69 3.85 -6.34
C THR A 46 5.36 4.40 -5.10
N ILE A 47 4.94 3.93 -3.93
CA ILE A 47 5.45 4.39 -2.64
C ILE A 47 6.76 3.68 -2.32
N PHE A 48 6.74 2.34 -2.36
CA PHE A 48 7.91 1.50 -2.12
C PHE A 48 7.67 0.09 -2.66
N LYS A 49 8.75 -0.70 -2.73
CA LYS A 49 8.73 -2.11 -3.16
C LYS A 49 9.22 -3.01 -2.04
N ILE A 50 8.65 -4.21 -1.96
CA ILE A 50 9.09 -5.29 -1.06
C ILE A 50 9.65 -6.39 -1.96
N GLU A 51 10.98 -6.40 -2.11
CA GLU A 51 11.68 -7.43 -2.88
C GLU A 51 11.84 -8.71 -2.05
N LYS A 52 11.55 -9.86 -2.65
CA LYS A 52 11.64 -11.19 -2.02
C LYS A 52 10.97 -11.20 -0.62
N PRO A 53 9.67 -10.88 -0.53
CA PRO A 53 8.97 -10.83 0.76
C PRO A 53 9.05 -12.19 1.48
N SER A 54 9.23 -12.18 2.80
CA SER A 54 9.30 -13.39 3.65
C SER A 54 7.93 -14.05 3.88
N ILE A 55 7.08 -14.08 2.85
CA ILE A 55 5.75 -14.70 2.88
C ILE A 55 5.90 -16.20 2.64
N GLN A 56 5.25 -17.00 3.49
CA GLN A 56 5.22 -18.46 3.37
C GLN A 56 3.79 -19.03 3.23
N SER A 57 2.78 -18.17 3.33
CA SER A 57 1.37 -18.51 3.20
C SER A 57 0.82 -18.04 1.85
N ALA A 58 -0.23 -18.70 1.36
CA ALA A 58 -0.98 -18.28 0.18
C ALA A 58 -1.89 -17.08 0.46
N THR A 59 -2.20 -16.82 1.72
CA THR A 59 -2.84 -15.60 2.20
C THR A 59 -1.79 -14.69 2.82
N TYR A 60 -1.96 -13.38 2.67
CA TYR A 60 -1.18 -12.37 3.38
C TYR A 60 -1.86 -11.02 3.26
N VAL A 61 -1.42 -10.06 4.05
CA VAL A 61 -2.01 -8.72 4.05
C VAL A 61 -0.97 -7.65 4.36
N VAL A 62 -1.07 -6.52 3.66
CA VAL A 62 -0.42 -5.28 4.07
C VAL A 62 -1.44 -4.43 4.81
N LEU A 63 -1.15 -4.17 6.09
CA LEU A 63 -1.97 -3.38 6.99
C LEU A 63 -1.28 -2.09 7.37
N GLY A 64 -2.06 -1.07 7.71
CA GLY A 64 -1.54 0.16 8.26
C GLY A 64 -2.67 1.11 8.63
N GLU A 65 -2.32 2.38 8.81
CA GLU A 65 -3.29 3.43 9.07
C GLU A 65 -3.15 4.54 8.05
N ILE A 66 -4.27 5.15 7.72
CA ILE A 66 -4.36 6.24 6.76
C ILE A 66 -5.21 7.37 7.34
N LYS A 67 -4.75 8.60 7.14
CA LYS A 67 -5.50 9.85 7.35
C LYS A 67 -5.48 10.60 6.03
N TYR A 68 -6.53 11.34 5.72
CA TYR A 68 -6.56 12.13 4.51
C TYR A 68 -7.44 13.38 4.66
N ASP A 69 -7.12 14.40 3.88
CA ASP A 69 -7.83 15.66 3.89
C ASP A 69 -8.11 16.16 2.47
N ASN A 70 -9.37 16.54 2.24
CA ASN A 70 -9.89 17.13 1.01
C ASN A 70 -9.49 16.35 -0.27
N VAL A 71 -9.50 15.02 -0.21
CA VAL A 71 -9.24 14.17 -1.38
C VAL A 71 -10.43 14.23 -2.33
N GLN A 72 -10.20 14.79 -3.51
CA GLN A 72 -11.19 14.89 -4.57
C GLN A 72 -11.35 13.55 -5.28
N GLY A 73 -12.60 13.14 -5.52
CA GLY A 73 -12.93 11.89 -6.19
C GLY A 73 -12.60 10.64 -5.37
N SER A 74 -12.51 9.49 -6.03
CA SER A 74 -12.28 8.19 -5.40
C SER A 74 -10.84 7.71 -5.60
N GLY A 75 -9.96 8.03 -4.66
CA GLY A 75 -8.61 7.48 -4.58
C GLY A 75 -8.56 6.10 -3.93
N TYR A 76 -7.42 5.43 -4.05
CA TYR A 76 -7.19 4.11 -3.45
C TYR A 76 -5.71 3.85 -3.20
N LEU A 77 -5.43 2.99 -2.21
CA LEU A 77 -4.18 2.26 -2.14
C LEU A 77 -4.30 1.00 -3.01
N GLU A 78 -3.17 0.58 -3.56
CA GLU A 78 -3.05 -0.61 -4.39
C GLU A 78 -1.80 -1.39 -4.01
N MET A 79 -1.93 -2.71 -3.91
CA MET A 79 -0.79 -3.62 -3.81
C MET A 79 -0.73 -4.46 -5.08
N TRP A 80 0.33 -4.32 -5.86
CA TRP A 80 0.67 -5.26 -6.93
C TRP A 80 1.51 -6.40 -6.38
N ASN A 81 1.20 -7.62 -6.83
CA ASN A 81 1.80 -8.87 -6.41
C ASN A 81 2.38 -9.53 -7.66
N TYR A 82 3.70 -9.74 -7.65
CA TYR A 82 4.44 -10.29 -8.77
C TYR A 82 4.92 -11.69 -8.44
N PHE A 83 4.69 -12.63 -9.35
CA PHE A 83 4.95 -14.06 -9.14
C PHE A 83 5.80 -14.63 -10.28
N PRO A 84 6.59 -15.68 -10.01
CA PRO A 84 7.40 -16.28 -11.06
C PRO A 84 6.51 -16.75 -12.24
N PRO A 85 7.04 -16.74 -13.47
CA PRO A 85 6.35 -17.32 -14.62
C PRO A 85 5.94 -18.77 -14.36
N LEU A 86 4.77 -19.17 -14.87
CA LEU A 86 4.27 -20.54 -14.73
C LEU A 86 5.09 -21.56 -15.56
N ALA A 87 5.78 -21.08 -16.60
CA ALA A 87 6.69 -21.87 -17.42
C ALA A 87 7.78 -20.95 -18.01
N PRO A 88 8.95 -21.51 -18.40
CA PRO A 88 9.97 -20.76 -19.13
C PRO A 88 9.40 -20.08 -20.39
N GLY A 89 9.71 -18.80 -20.57
CA GLY A 89 9.24 -18.01 -21.72
C GLY A 89 7.87 -17.34 -21.54
N LEU A 90 7.16 -17.60 -20.44
CA LEU A 90 5.97 -16.84 -20.07
C LEU A 90 6.31 -15.57 -19.27
N PRO A 91 5.45 -14.53 -19.30
CA PRO A 91 5.60 -13.38 -18.41
C PRO A 91 5.39 -13.78 -16.95
N GLU A 92 5.85 -12.93 -16.04
CA GLU A 92 5.52 -13.02 -14.61
C GLU A 92 4.01 -12.88 -14.38
N GLY A 93 3.50 -13.57 -13.35
CA GLY A 93 2.12 -13.40 -12.94
C GLY A 93 1.96 -12.09 -12.16
N GLN A 94 1.03 -11.23 -12.55
CA GLN A 94 0.77 -9.95 -11.90
C GLN A 94 -0.70 -9.87 -11.46
N TYR A 95 -0.91 -9.58 -10.18
CA TYR A 95 -2.25 -9.48 -9.57
C TYR A 95 -2.28 -8.34 -8.57
N PHE A 96 -3.43 -7.75 -8.31
CA PHE A 96 -3.54 -6.62 -7.40
C PHE A 96 -4.71 -6.72 -6.42
N SER A 97 -4.58 -6.01 -5.30
CA SER A 97 -5.70 -5.64 -4.44
C SER A 97 -5.77 -4.12 -4.30
N ARG A 98 -6.98 -3.57 -4.16
CA ARG A 98 -7.23 -2.13 -4.05
C ARG A 98 -8.24 -1.83 -2.94
N THR A 99 -8.07 -0.69 -2.30
CA THR A 99 -9.08 -0.16 -1.37
C THR A 99 -10.19 0.57 -2.14
N LEU A 100 -11.16 -0.16 -2.67
CA LEU A 100 -12.28 0.40 -3.46
C LEU A 100 -13.65 0.28 -2.79
N GLY A 101 -13.70 -0.18 -1.53
CA GLY A 101 -14.93 -0.26 -0.76
C GLY A 101 -15.62 1.10 -0.61
N MET A 102 -16.93 1.09 -0.35
CA MET A 102 -17.69 2.30 -0.07
C MET A 102 -17.13 3.05 1.14
N ASP A 103 -17.38 4.35 1.20
CA ASP A 103 -16.93 5.18 2.33
C ASP A 103 -17.48 4.63 3.65
N GLY A 104 -16.61 4.38 4.63
CA GLY A 104 -16.99 3.80 5.93
C GLY A 104 -17.26 2.30 5.94
N SER A 105 -17.14 1.58 4.81
CA SER A 105 -17.34 0.12 4.74
C SER A 105 -16.23 -0.73 5.37
N GLY A 106 -15.16 -0.12 5.90
CA GLY A 106 -14.10 -0.80 6.64
C GLY A 106 -12.68 -0.49 6.13
N PRO A 107 -11.68 -1.33 6.44
CA PRO A 107 -10.27 -1.07 6.09
C PRO A 107 -10.01 -1.01 4.57
N MET A 108 -10.87 -1.62 3.75
CA MET A 108 -10.75 -1.57 2.30
C MET A 108 -11.57 -0.43 1.66
N SER A 109 -12.13 0.50 2.44
CA SER A 109 -12.81 1.68 1.90
C SER A 109 -11.88 2.56 1.08
N ARG A 110 -12.42 3.17 0.03
CA ARG A 110 -11.75 4.17 -0.81
C ARG A 110 -11.28 5.40 -0.03
N ILE A 111 -10.45 6.20 -0.68
CA ILE A 111 -9.90 7.47 -0.17
C ILE A 111 -10.67 8.60 -0.84
N SER A 112 -11.54 9.27 -0.10
CA SER A 112 -12.40 10.34 -0.63
C SER A 112 -12.79 11.30 0.49
N GLY A 113 -12.77 12.61 0.22
CA GLY A 113 -13.07 13.65 1.20
C GLY A 113 -12.01 13.75 2.30
N THR A 114 -12.45 13.81 3.55
CA THR A 114 -11.60 13.94 4.74
C THR A 114 -11.88 12.80 5.71
N SER A 115 -10.84 12.27 6.34
CA SER A 115 -10.96 11.27 7.39
C SER A 115 -9.82 11.42 8.40
N SER A 116 -10.17 11.24 9.68
CA SER A 116 -9.19 10.98 10.74
C SER A 116 -8.45 9.66 10.47
N TRP A 117 -7.43 9.36 11.29
CA TRP A 117 -6.74 8.07 11.20
C TRP A 117 -7.72 6.91 11.25
N ARG A 118 -7.67 6.06 10.22
CA ARG A 118 -8.42 4.81 10.14
C ARG A 118 -7.52 3.69 9.63
N PRO A 119 -7.81 2.42 9.97
CA PRO A 119 -7.07 1.31 9.39
C PRO A 119 -7.29 1.23 7.87
N PHE A 120 -6.27 0.74 7.17
CA PHE A 120 -6.40 0.22 5.81
C PHE A 120 -5.95 -1.23 5.72
N SER A 121 -6.42 -1.93 4.70
CA SER A 121 -5.99 -3.29 4.38
C SER A 121 -5.86 -3.52 2.88
N LEU A 122 -4.78 -4.18 2.48
CA LEU A 122 -4.54 -4.71 1.14
C LEU A 122 -4.32 -6.22 1.27
N PRO A 123 -5.40 -7.01 1.40
CA PRO A 123 -5.28 -8.46 1.51
C PRO A 123 -4.97 -9.07 0.14
N PHE A 124 -4.40 -10.25 0.17
CA PHE A 124 -4.25 -11.09 -1.00
C PHE A 124 -4.49 -12.55 -0.62
N ASP A 125 -5.24 -13.26 -1.47
CA ASP A 125 -5.50 -14.69 -1.35
C ASP A 125 -5.13 -15.34 -2.68
N ARG A 126 -4.26 -16.35 -2.60
CA ARG A 126 -3.87 -17.18 -3.73
C ARG A 126 -3.87 -18.65 -3.41
N THR A 127 -4.79 -19.10 -2.55
CA THR A 127 -4.90 -20.49 -2.05
C THR A 127 -4.93 -21.58 -3.11
N GLU A 128 -5.26 -21.25 -4.36
CA GLU A 128 -5.23 -22.18 -5.50
C GLU A 128 -3.82 -22.47 -6.07
N THR A 129 -2.76 -21.86 -5.54
CA THR A 129 -1.37 -22.11 -5.96
C THR A 129 -0.37 -22.03 -4.82
N THR A 130 0.78 -22.69 -4.98
CA THR A 130 1.91 -22.67 -4.04
C THR A 130 2.99 -21.64 -4.39
N ASN A 131 2.86 -20.93 -5.52
CA ASN A 131 3.85 -19.94 -5.93
C ASN A 131 3.83 -18.72 -5.01
N LEU A 132 4.97 -18.40 -4.42
CA LEU A 132 5.16 -17.24 -3.56
C LEU A 132 5.45 -15.97 -4.38
N PRO A 133 5.04 -14.79 -3.89
CA PRO A 133 5.36 -13.54 -4.57
C PRO A 133 6.86 -13.28 -4.53
N THR A 134 7.43 -12.86 -5.67
CA THR A 134 8.82 -12.43 -5.79
C THR A 134 9.00 -10.96 -5.41
N ARG A 135 7.94 -10.16 -5.58
CA ARG A 135 7.91 -8.73 -5.31
C ARG A 135 6.50 -8.28 -4.99
N LEU A 136 6.38 -7.35 -4.05
CA LEU A 136 5.18 -6.54 -3.85
C LEU A 136 5.49 -5.08 -4.16
N GLU A 137 4.52 -4.35 -4.72
CA GLU A 137 4.62 -2.90 -4.90
C GLU A 137 3.41 -2.22 -4.28
N ILE A 138 3.67 -1.29 -3.36
CA ILE A 138 2.62 -0.50 -2.71
C ILE A 138 2.50 0.82 -3.43
N ASN A 139 1.29 1.12 -3.88
CA ASN A 139 0.98 2.27 -4.73
C ASN A 139 -0.19 3.05 -4.15
N ILE A 140 -0.30 4.31 -4.58
CA ILE A 140 -1.45 5.16 -4.31
C ILE A 140 -1.91 5.82 -5.62
N PHE A 141 -3.22 5.96 -5.74
CA PHE A 141 -3.87 6.74 -6.78
C PHE A 141 -4.76 7.80 -6.13
N LEU A 142 -4.56 9.07 -6.53
CA LEU A 142 -5.42 10.20 -6.17
C LEU A 142 -5.96 10.81 -7.48
N PRO A 143 -7.28 10.85 -7.72
CA PRO A 143 -7.80 11.30 -9.01
C PRO A 143 -7.76 12.83 -9.19
N GLY A 144 -7.60 13.58 -8.10
CA GLY A 144 -7.45 15.03 -8.10
C GLY A 144 -6.75 15.48 -6.83
N ARG A 145 -7.03 16.72 -6.39
CA ARG A 145 -6.35 17.33 -5.25
C ARG A 145 -6.61 16.57 -3.95
N GLY A 146 -5.68 16.70 -3.01
CA GLY A 146 -5.85 16.19 -1.64
C GLY A 146 -4.54 15.80 -0.99
N VAL A 147 -4.60 15.59 0.32
CA VAL A 147 -3.46 15.16 1.12
C VAL A 147 -3.76 13.84 1.80
N VAL A 148 -2.79 12.93 1.77
CA VAL A 148 -2.82 11.65 2.46
C VAL A 148 -1.61 11.54 3.38
N TRP A 149 -1.84 11.02 4.58
CA TRP A 149 -0.80 10.60 5.50
C TRP A 149 -0.94 9.10 5.76
N LEU A 150 0.17 8.37 5.64
CA LEU A 150 0.24 6.94 5.92
C LEU A 150 1.09 6.69 7.16
N GLY A 151 0.55 5.91 8.08
CA GLY A 151 1.33 5.28 9.14
C GLY A 151 2.27 4.20 8.59
N PRO A 152 3.27 3.75 9.38
CA PRO A 152 4.14 2.64 8.99
C PRO A 152 3.32 1.38 8.68
N PRO A 153 3.44 0.80 7.46
CA PRO A 153 2.71 -0.39 7.11
C PRO A 153 3.42 -1.63 7.66
N ARG A 154 2.65 -2.69 7.85
CA ARG A 154 3.12 -4.00 8.26
C ARG A 154 2.67 -5.06 7.28
N LEU A 155 3.57 -5.97 6.96
CA LEU A 155 3.26 -7.18 6.23
C LEU A 155 2.99 -8.31 7.23
N MET A 156 1.87 -8.99 7.06
CA MET A 156 1.41 -10.08 7.92
C MET A 156 1.00 -11.29 7.05
N PRO A 157 1.07 -12.52 7.57
CA PRO A 157 0.59 -13.72 6.89
C PRO A 157 -0.94 -13.77 6.81
#